data_AF-A0A353R0U3-F1
#
_entry.id   AF-A0A353R0U3-F1
#
_cell.length_a   1.000
_cell.length_b   1.000
_cell.length_c   1.000
_cell.angle_alpha   90.00
_cell.angle_beta   90.00
_cell.angle_gamma   90.00
#
_symmetry.space_group_name_H-M   'P 1'
#
loop_
_entity.id
_entity.type
_entity.pdbx_description
1 polymer ?
#
loop_
_entity_poly.entity_id
_entity_poly.type
_entity_poly.pdbx_seq_one_letter_code
_entity_poly.pdbx_strand_id
1 'polypeptide(L)' 'MPIERDRLVTPAAQGGDETVDRALRPRQLADYVGQAPVRSQMEIFIAAARA' A
#
# COMPACT_ATOMS: atom_id res chain seq x y z
N MET A 1 11.05 -18.96 -29.81
CA MET A 1 11.15 -17.58 -29.27
C MET A 1 11.10 -17.66 -27.76
N PRO A 2 12.22 -17.50 -27.03
CA PRO A 2 12.18 -17.44 -25.58
C PRO A 2 11.55 -16.11 -25.14
N ILE A 3 10.54 -16.22 -24.28
CA ILE A 3 9.90 -15.09 -23.61
C ILE A 3 10.96 -14.41 -22.73
N GLU A 4 11.24 -13.14 -23.00
CA GLU A 4 12.15 -12.27 -22.22
C GLU A 4 11.72 -12.24 -20.75
N ARG A 5 12.23 -13.18 -19.95
CA ARG A 5 12.02 -13.27 -18.49
C ARG A 5 12.93 -12.33 -17.71
N ASP A 6 13.22 -11.16 -18.25
CA ASP A 6 14.23 -10.27 -17.66
C ASP A 6 13.83 -8.79 -17.72
N ARG A 7 12.61 -8.51 -17.26
CA ARG A 7 12.16 -7.14 -16.94
C ARG A 7 11.55 -7.04 -15.55
N LEU A 8 12.12 -7.76 -14.58
CA LEU A 8 11.91 -7.42 -13.18
C LEU A 8 12.83 -6.25 -12.83
N VAL A 9 12.38 -5.03 -13.14
CA VAL A 9 13.01 -3.83 -12.59
C VAL A 9 12.58 -3.76 -11.12
N THR A 10 13.40 -4.33 -10.24
CA THR A 10 13.25 -4.10 -8.80
C THR A 10 13.79 -2.69 -8.54
N PRO A 11 12.94 -1.71 -8.14
CA PRO A 11 13.45 -0.41 -7.75
C PRO A 11 14.38 -0.62 -6.56
N ALA A 12 15.66 -0.28 -6.71
CA ALA A 12 16.57 -0.23 -5.59
C ALA A 12 16.13 0.94 -4.69
N ALA A 13 15.79 0.67 -3.42
CA ALA A 13 15.38 1.70 -2.49
C ALA A 13 16.46 2.78 -2.41
N GLN A 14 16.20 3.95 -3.03
CA GLN A 14 17.03 5.13 -2.88
C GLN A 14 16.75 5.68 -1.48
N GLY A 15 17.76 5.99 -0.67
CA GLY A 15 17.57 6.36 0.75
C GLY A 15 16.64 7.56 1.03
N GLY A 16 16.20 8.29 -0.01
CA GLY A 16 15.18 9.34 0.07
C GLY A 16 13.74 8.91 -0.21
N ASP A 17 13.52 7.78 -0.90
CA ASP A 17 12.18 7.33 -1.31
C ASP A 17 11.32 6.96 -0.10
N GLU A 18 11.91 6.38 0.95
CA GLU A 18 11.14 5.95 2.12
C GLU A 18 10.55 7.13 2.91
N THR A 19 11.22 8.29 2.90
CA THR A 19 10.71 9.51 3.54
C THR A 19 9.55 10.11 2.75
N VAL A 20 9.68 10.14 1.41
CA VAL A 20 8.65 10.63 0.50
C VAL A 20 7.43 9.70 0.51
N ASP A 21 7.64 8.39 0.44
CA ASP A 21 6.60 7.37 0.52
C ASP A 21 5.82 7.45 1.83
N ARG A 22 6.51 7.70 2.94
CA ARG A 22 5.86 7.86 4.25
C ARG A 22 4.96 9.09 4.29
N ALA A 23 5.33 10.17 3.59
CA ALA A 23 4.51 11.37 3.49
C ALA A 23 3.25 11.15 2.61
N LEU A 24 3.31 10.23 1.65
CA LEU A 24 2.20 9.89 0.76
C LEU A 24 1.23 8.86 1.36
N ARG A 25 1.64 8.11 2.39
CA ARG A 25 0.77 7.09 3.01
C ARG A 25 -0.37 7.73 3.81
N PRO A 26 -1.63 7.35 3.54
CA PRO A 26 -2.78 7.77 4.34
C PRO A 26 -2.61 7.40 5.82
N ARG A 27 -2.92 8.33 6.72
CA ARG A 27 -2.81 8.11 8.19
C ARG A 27 -4.05 7.48 8.78
N GLN A 28 -5.21 7.73 8.17
CA GLN A 28 -6.47 7.13 8.55
C GLN A 28 -6.98 6.24 7.42
N LEU A 29 -7.76 5.23 7.78
CA LEU A 29 -8.40 4.36 6.80
C LEU A 29 -9.40 5.14 5.91
N ALA A 30 -9.97 6.23 6.42
CA ALA A 30 -10.87 7.11 5.67
C ALA A 30 -10.15 7.88 4.54
N ASP A 31 -8.85 8.16 4.71
CA ASP A 31 -8.02 8.85 3.72
C ASP A 31 -7.52 7.89 2.63
N TYR A 32 -7.78 6.58 2.78
CA TYR A 32 -7.35 5.56 1.83
C TYR A 32 -8.24 5.55 0.59
N VAL A 33 -7.66 5.91 -0.56
CA VAL A 33 -8.35 5.94 -1.85
C VAL A 33 -8.15 4.62 -2.59
N GLY A 34 -9.25 4.00 -3.01
CA GLY A 34 -9.24 2.73 -3.73
C GLY A 34 -9.48 1.51 -2.82
N GLN A 35 -9.47 0.32 -3.42
CA GLN A 35 -9.67 -0.97 -2.74
C GLN A 35 -10.89 -1.01 -1.79
N ALA A 36 -12.07 -0.59 -2.30
CA ALA A 36 -13.30 -0.51 -1.51
C ALA A 36 -13.63 -1.78 -0.69
N PRO A 37 -13.47 -3.02 -1.22
CA PRO A 37 -13.74 -4.22 -0.42
C PRO A 37 -12.82 -4.36 0.80
N VAL A 38 -11.52 -4.06 0.63
CA VAL A 38 -10.52 -4.16 1.70
C VAL A 38 -10.78 -3.09 2.77
N ARG A 39 -11.07 -1.86 2.34
CA ARG A 39 -11.37 -0.74 3.24
C ARG A 39 -12.56 -1.07 4.14
N SER A 40 -13.66 -1.59 3.57
CA SER A 40 -14.85 -1.97 4.33
C SER A 40 -14.57 -3.09 5.34
N GLN A 41 -13.79 -4.10 4.96
CA GLN A 41 -13.42 -5.19 5.87
C GLN A 41 -12.53 -4.69 7.03
N MET A 42 -11.59 -3.77 6.76
CA MET A 42 -10.77 -3.18 7.80
C MET A 42 -11.56 -2.31 8.77
N GLU A 43 -12.58 -1.57 8.30
CA GLU A 43 -13.47 -0.80 9.16
C GLU A 43 -14.13 -1.70 10.22
N ILE A 44 -14.62 -2.88 9.82
CA ILE A 44 -15.22 -3.88 10.72
C ILE A 44 -14.19 -4.38 11.74
N PHE A 45 -13.00 -4.76 11.30
CA PHE A 45 -11.96 -5.28 12.20
C PHE A 45 -11.49 -4.23 13.22
N ILE A 46 -11.31 -2.98 12.78
CA ILE A 46 -10.90 -1.89 13.68
C ILE A 46 -11.98 -1.61 14.71
N ALA A 47 -13.26 -1.61 14.31
CA ALA A 47 -14.37 -1.42 15.24
C ALA A 47 -14.44 -2.56 16.26
N ALA A 48 -14.31 -3.81 15.81
CA ALA A 48 -14.33 -4.99 16.67
C ALA A 48 -13.17 -5.01 17.67
N ALA A 49 -11.97 -4.58 17.28
CA ALA A 49 -10.80 -4.53 18.16
C ALA A 49 -10.84 -3.41 19.20
N ARG A 50 -11.74 -2.43 19.03
CA ARG A 50 -11.93 -1.30 19.97
C ARG A 50 -12.99 -1.58 21.03
N ALA A 51 -13.85 -2.57 20.82
CA ALA A 51 -14.87 -3.01 21.77
C ALA A 51 -14.27 -3.94 22.83
#